data_AF-A0A1V6IY57-F1
#
_entry.id   AF-A0A1V6IY57-F1
#
_cell.length_a   1.000
_cell.length_b   1.000
_cell.length_c   1.000
_cell.angle_alpha   90.00
_cell.angle_beta   90.00
_cell.angle_gamma   90.00
#
_symmetry.space_group_name_H-M   'P 1'
#
loop_
_entity.id
_entity.type
_entity.pdbx_description
1 polymer ?
#
loop_
_entity_poly.entity_id
_entity_poly.type
_entity_poly.pdbx_seq_one_letter_code
_entity_poly.pdbx_strand_id
1 'polypeptide(L)'
;MGNGVMYKCDLCVDRLTQGKLPGCIEACPREAMLIGSRAAIEKAALSRAARINGYLYGKTQNGGTATLYVSPVPFEEINKTMIKKPGQPDMKMNVERRMVGTDALGKAVLAAPVLGLAAAAVVGVWGRIISRKEKAGREE
;
A
#
# COMPACT_ATOMS: atom_id res chain seq x y z
N MET A 1 21.19 26.55 3.51
CA MET A 1 19.77 26.66 3.10
C MET A 1 18.96 25.57 3.79
N GLY A 2 17.86 25.94 4.46
CA GLY A 2 16.98 25.02 5.16
C GLY A 2 15.77 25.74 5.74
N ASN A 3 14.87 26.24 4.89
CA ASN A 3 13.68 27.01 5.28
C ASN A 3 12.56 26.10 5.87
N GLY A 4 12.89 25.00 6.54
CA GLY A 4 11.90 24.04 7.07
C GLY A 4 11.17 23.18 6.02
N VAL A 5 11.68 23.12 4.78
CA VAL A 5 11.08 22.33 3.69
C VAL A 5 11.82 21.00 3.51
N MET A 6 11.07 19.90 3.41
CA MET A 6 11.62 18.57 3.13
C MET A 6 11.55 18.25 1.64
N TYR A 7 12.65 17.73 1.10
CA TYR A 7 12.75 17.26 -0.29
C TYR A 7 13.10 15.78 -0.32
N LYS A 8 12.53 15.07 -1.28
CA LYS A 8 12.82 13.66 -1.58
C LYS A 8 12.51 13.40 -3.05
N CYS A 9 12.84 12.19 -3.50
CA CYS A 9 12.36 11.69 -4.78
C CYS A 9 10.84 11.87 -4.91
N ASP A 10 10.45 12.51 -6.02
CA ASP A 10 9.06 12.76 -6.44
C ASP A 10 8.69 11.88 -7.65
N LEU A 11 9.55 10.91 -8.00
CA LEU A 11 9.43 10.02 -9.14
C LEU A 11 9.37 10.76 -10.49
N CYS A 12 9.94 11.97 -10.58
CA CYS A 12 9.88 12.83 -11.77
C CYS A 12 8.44 13.01 -12.29
N VAL A 13 7.52 13.35 -11.39
CA VAL A 13 6.08 13.48 -11.70
C VAL A 13 5.81 14.45 -12.86
N ASP A 14 6.58 15.53 -12.94
CA ASP A 14 6.57 16.51 -14.02
C ASP A 14 6.88 15.90 -15.40
N ARG A 15 7.80 14.94 -15.45
CA ARG A 15 8.20 14.24 -16.68
C ARG A 15 7.21 13.13 -17.02
N LEU A 16 6.79 12.35 -16.03
CA LEU A 16 5.86 11.24 -16.21
C LEU A 16 4.50 11.71 -16.76
N THR A 17 4.01 12.84 -16.27
CA THR A 17 2.75 13.45 -16.75
C THR A 17 2.82 13.91 -18.22
N GLN A 18 4.03 14.11 -18.75
CA GLN A 18 4.29 14.41 -20.16
C GLN A 18 4.64 13.15 -21.00
N GLY A 19 4.54 11.96 -20.42
CA GLY A 19 4.92 10.71 -21.07
C GLY A 19 6.43 10.51 -21.24
N LYS A 20 7.26 11.31 -20.57
CA LYS A 20 8.73 11.18 -20.60
C LYS A 20 9.21 10.24 -19.49
N LEU A 21 10.35 9.58 -19.72
CA LEU A 21 10.99 8.75 -18.72
C LEU A 21 11.54 9.60 -17.55
N PRO A 22 11.56 9.08 -16.31
CA PRO A 22 12.27 9.70 -15.20
C PRO A 22 13.74 9.92 -15.53
N GLY A 23 14.33 11.02 -15.04
CA GLY A 23 15.70 11.40 -15.42
C GLY A 23 16.74 10.34 -15.05
N CYS A 24 16.60 9.67 -13.90
CA CYS A 24 17.50 8.58 -13.51
C CYS A 24 17.41 7.37 -14.45
N ILE A 25 16.23 7.05 -14.98
CA ILE A 25 15.99 5.94 -15.88
C ILE A 25 16.55 6.24 -17.26
N GLU A 26 16.26 7.43 -17.79
CA GLU A 26 16.79 7.91 -19.07
C GLU A 26 18.33 7.97 -19.07
N ALA A 27 18.93 8.40 -17.96
CA ALA A 27 20.38 8.52 -17.84
C ALA A 27 21.12 7.18 -17.66
N CYS A 28 20.42 6.07 -17.43
CA CYS A 28 21.06 4.80 -17.08
C CYS A 28 21.58 4.06 -18.33
N PRO A 29 22.90 3.99 -18.57
CA PRO A 29 23.44 3.35 -19.79
C PRO A 29 23.32 1.82 -19.77
N ARG A 30 22.96 1.25 -18.61
CA ARG A 30 22.79 -0.20 -18.41
C ARG A 30 21.33 -0.62 -18.41
N GLU A 31 20.41 0.34 -18.56
CA GLU A 31 18.96 0.08 -18.56
C GLU A 31 18.51 -0.75 -17.35
N ALA A 32 19.14 -0.52 -16.20
CA ALA A 32 18.91 -1.33 -15.00
C ALA A 32 17.57 -1.02 -14.32
N MET A 33 16.98 0.13 -14.63
CA MET A 33 15.75 0.63 -14.03
C MET A 33 14.60 0.55 -15.03
N LEU A 34 13.43 0.14 -14.54
CA LEU A 34 12.20 0.01 -15.31
C LEU A 34 11.12 0.87 -14.68
N ILE A 35 10.20 1.38 -15.50
CA ILE A 35 9.03 2.15 -15.06
C ILE A 35 7.76 1.62 -15.72
N GLY A 36 6.66 1.63 -15.00
CA GLY A 36 5.39 1.13 -15.49
C GLY A 36 4.35 0.98 -14.39
N SER A 37 3.24 0.31 -14.72
CA SER A 37 2.23 -0.03 -13.72
C SER A 37 2.80 -0.98 -12.68
N ARG A 38 2.29 -0.91 -11.45
CA ARG A 38 2.75 -1.75 -10.33
C ARG A 38 2.73 -3.24 -10.70
N ALA A 39 1.66 -3.73 -11.31
CA ALA A 39 1.54 -5.12 -11.71
C ALA A 39 2.59 -5.55 -12.76
N ALA A 40 2.87 -4.68 -13.74
CA ALA A 40 3.88 -4.96 -14.76
C ALA A 40 5.30 -5.01 -14.15
N ILE A 41 5.63 -4.04 -13.31
CA ILE A 41 6.94 -3.97 -12.64
C ILE A 41 7.12 -5.11 -11.64
N GLU A 42 6.08 -5.48 -10.89
CA GLU A 42 6.13 -6.62 -9.97
C GLU A 42 6.38 -7.94 -10.73
N LYS A 43 5.67 -8.16 -11.85
CA LYS A 43 5.89 -9.33 -12.70
C LYS A 43 7.32 -9.37 -13.26
N ALA A 44 7.83 -8.25 -13.75
CA ALA A 44 9.20 -8.14 -14.25
C ALA A 44 10.23 -8.41 -13.16
N ALA A 45 10.03 -7.83 -11.96
CA ALA A 45 10.92 -8.02 -10.82
C ALA A 45 10.96 -9.48 -10.35
N LEU A 46 9.80 -10.13 -10.22
CA LEU A 46 9.71 -11.55 -9.87
C LEU A 46 10.38 -12.45 -10.92
N SER A 47 10.13 -12.20 -12.21
CA SER A 47 10.78 -12.93 -13.30
C SER A 47 12.30 -12.75 -13.27
N ARG A 48 12.78 -11.54 -13.00
CA ARG A 48 14.22 -11.25 -12.89
C ARG A 48 14.84 -11.97 -11.70
N ALA A 49 14.21 -11.90 -10.53
CA ALA A 49 14.66 -12.57 -9.31
C ALA A 49 14.78 -14.08 -9.54
N ALA A 50 13.76 -14.72 -10.13
CA ALA A 50 13.80 -16.15 -10.45
C ALA A 50 14.96 -16.51 -11.40
N ARG A 51 15.20 -15.69 -12.43
CA ARG A 51 16.26 -15.94 -13.42
C ARG A 51 17.66 -15.87 -12.84
N ILE A 52 17.91 -14.97 -11.90
CA ILE A 52 19.24 -14.76 -11.31
C ILE A 52 19.41 -15.47 -9.97
N ASN A 53 18.42 -16.28 -9.55
CA ASN A 53 18.31 -16.80 -8.19
C ASN A 53 18.50 -15.70 -7.12
N GLY A 54 17.87 -14.56 -7.36
CA GLY A 54 18.02 -13.34 -6.58
C GLY A 54 16.87 -13.08 -5.61
N TYR A 55 17.01 -11.99 -4.89
CA TYR A 55 16.14 -11.54 -3.82
C TYR A 55 15.38 -10.28 -4.25
N LEU A 56 14.18 -10.11 -3.70
CA LEU A 56 13.29 -8.99 -3.98
C LEU A 56 13.04 -8.18 -2.70
N TYR A 57 13.20 -6.86 -2.78
CA TYR A 57 12.90 -5.93 -1.70
C TYR A 57 11.90 -4.87 -2.13
N GLY A 58 11.03 -4.46 -1.20
CA GLY A 58 9.98 -3.47 -1.40
C GLY A 58 8.61 -4.09 -1.68
N LYS A 59 8.52 -5.38 -2.05
CA LYS A 59 7.21 -6.01 -2.33
C LYS A 59 6.32 -6.10 -1.09
N THR A 60 6.91 -6.48 0.04
CA THR A 60 6.19 -6.72 1.31
C THR A 60 6.51 -5.67 2.37
N GLN A 61 7.68 -5.06 2.31
CA GLN A 61 8.13 -4.05 3.27
C GLN A 61 7.20 -2.85 3.30
N ASN A 62 6.81 -2.42 4.51
CA ASN A 62 5.86 -1.34 4.77
C ASN A 62 4.48 -1.54 4.08
N GLY A 63 4.07 -2.80 3.87
CA GLY A 63 2.84 -3.13 3.15
C GLY A 63 2.97 -3.06 1.62
N GLY A 64 4.21 -2.94 1.12
CA GLY A 64 4.55 -2.87 -0.29
C GLY A 64 4.78 -1.44 -0.77
N THR A 65 5.88 -1.25 -1.51
CA THR A 65 6.36 0.05 -1.98
C THR A 65 6.06 0.26 -3.48
N ALA A 66 6.29 1.48 -3.96
CA ALA A 66 6.24 1.81 -5.39
C ALA A 66 7.56 1.55 -6.13
N THR A 67 8.60 1.13 -5.41
CA THR A 67 9.95 0.89 -5.96
C THR A 67 10.43 -0.46 -5.47
N LEU A 68 10.67 -1.37 -6.41
CA LEU A 68 11.14 -2.72 -6.14
C LEU A 68 12.63 -2.83 -6.49
N TYR A 69 13.39 -3.51 -5.64
CA TYR A 69 14.80 -3.80 -5.87
C TYR A 69 15.00 -5.29 -6.06
N VAL A 70 15.77 -5.67 -7.08
CA VAL A 70 16.17 -7.06 -7.32
C VAL A 70 17.68 -7.16 -7.19
N SER A 71 18.16 -8.08 -6.35
CA SER A 71 19.58 -8.23 -6.04
C SER A 71 20.00 -9.70 -6.08
N PRO A 72 21.18 -10.05 -6.62
CA PRO A 72 21.73 -11.39 -6.46
C PRO A 72 22.21 -11.67 -5.03
N VAL A 73 22.38 -10.62 -4.21
CA VAL A 73 22.81 -10.71 -2.80
C VAL A 73 21.59 -10.55 -1.88
N PRO A 74 21.47 -11.36 -0.81
CA PRO A 74 20.41 -11.20 0.19
C PRO A 74 20.40 -9.80 0.81
N PHE A 75 19.22 -9.22 0.99
CA PHE A 75 19.08 -7.87 1.54
C PHE A 75 19.43 -7.80 3.03
N GLU A 76 19.37 -8.92 3.75
CA GLU A 76 19.87 -9.06 5.11
C GLU A 76 21.37 -8.78 5.17
N GLU A 77 22.15 -9.28 4.22
CA GLU A 77 23.59 -9.02 4.13
C GLU A 77 23.87 -7.58 3.75
N ILE A 78 23.13 -7.02 2.79
CA ILE A 78 23.24 -5.61 2.42
C ILE A 78 22.98 -4.74 3.67
N ASN A 79 21.89 -4.99 4.40
CA ASN A 79 21.53 -4.23 5.60
C ASN A 79 22.53 -4.37 6.77
N LYS A 80 23.34 -5.44 6.82
CA LYS A 80 24.44 -5.56 7.80
C LYS A 80 25.60 -4.62 7.47
N THR A 81 25.85 -4.34 6.18
CA THR A 81 26.94 -3.46 5.74
C THR A 81 26.59 -1.96 5.84
N MET A 82 25.32 -1.61 6.01
CA MET A 82 24.87 -0.22 6.06
C MET A 82 25.22 0.46 7.40
N ILE A 83 25.74 1.68 7.31
CA ILE A 83 25.96 2.57 8.47
C ILE A 83 24.60 3.11 8.93
N LYS A 84 24.28 2.93 10.23
CA LYS A 84 22.99 3.30 10.82
C LYS A 84 23.16 4.52 11.73
N LYS A 85 22.97 5.71 11.18
CA LYS A 85 22.92 6.98 11.93
C LYS A 85 21.48 7.52 11.99
N PRO A 86 21.13 8.34 12.99
CA PRO A 86 19.83 9.02 13.02
C PRO A 86 19.55 9.73 11.68
N GLY A 87 18.37 9.47 11.10
CA GLY A 87 17.96 10.05 9.81
C GLY A 87 18.50 9.35 8.56
N GLN A 88 19.35 8.33 8.68
CA GLN A 88 19.78 7.52 7.53
C GLN A 88 18.85 6.30 7.35
N PRO A 89 18.47 5.96 6.12
CA PRO A 89 17.62 4.80 5.85
C PRO A 89 18.37 3.48 6.12
N ASP A 90 17.63 2.46 6.55
CA ASP A 90 18.10 1.07 6.62
C ASP A 90 17.39 0.20 5.56
N MET A 91 17.77 -1.06 5.43
CA MET A 91 17.12 -2.05 4.58
C MET A 91 16.63 -3.25 5.40
N LYS A 92 15.95 -3.00 6.52
CA LYS A 92 15.33 -4.09 7.29
C LYS A 92 14.31 -4.86 6.44
N MET A 93 14.25 -6.16 6.64
CA MET A 93 13.35 -7.04 5.90
C MET A 93 11.94 -7.06 6.47
N ASN A 94 11.83 -6.97 7.78
CA ASN A 94 10.56 -6.95 8.51
C ASN A 94 10.20 -5.51 8.86
N VAL A 95 9.75 -4.76 7.86
CA VAL A 95 9.23 -3.40 8.06
C VAL A 95 7.70 -3.49 8.02
N GLU A 96 7.07 -3.30 9.16
CA GLU A 96 5.62 -3.26 9.23
C GLU A 96 5.08 -1.95 8.65
N ARG A 97 3.89 -2.03 8.07
CA ARG A 97 3.19 -0.83 7.61
C ARG A 97 2.79 0.01 8.82
N ARG A 98 3.13 1.30 8.80
CA ARG A 98 2.85 2.23 9.92
C ARG A 98 1.38 2.27 10.37
N MET A 99 0.46 2.05 9.45
CA MET A 99 -0.98 2.15 9.70
C MET A 99 -1.62 0.81 10.10
N VAL A 100 -0.85 -0.24 10.41
CA VAL A 100 -1.41 -1.55 10.80
C VAL A 100 -2.35 -1.46 11.98
N GLY A 101 -2.02 -0.67 13.01
CA GLY A 101 -2.84 -0.52 14.21
C GLY A 101 -4.20 0.15 13.97
N THR A 102 -4.39 0.87 12.86
CA THR A 102 -5.62 1.62 12.58
C THR A 102 -6.51 0.97 11.52
N ASP A 103 -6.12 -0.20 11.01
CA ASP A 103 -6.90 -0.92 9.98
C ASP A 103 -8.31 -1.29 10.43
N ALA A 104 -8.46 -1.75 11.68
CA ALA A 104 -9.76 -2.15 12.21
C ALA A 104 -10.73 -0.96 12.23
N LEU A 105 -10.24 0.21 12.64
CA LEU A 105 -11.02 1.44 12.63
C LEU A 105 -11.34 1.87 11.20
N GLY A 106 -10.38 1.83 10.28
CA GLY A 106 -10.61 2.14 8.87
C GLY A 106 -11.68 1.25 8.24
N LYS A 107 -11.64 -0.06 8.51
CA LYS A 107 -12.66 -1.02 8.07
C LYS A 107 -14.04 -0.74 8.67
N ALA A 108 -14.10 -0.39 9.95
CA ALA A 108 -15.34 -0.03 10.62
C ALA A 108 -15.98 1.22 9.98
N VAL A 109 -15.19 2.26 9.71
CA VAL A 109 -15.66 3.48 9.04
C VAL A 109 -16.19 3.17 7.64
N LEU A 110 -15.50 2.36 6.85
CA LEU A 110 -15.95 1.96 5.52
C LEU A 110 -17.23 1.12 5.55
N ALA A 111 -17.40 0.27 6.57
CA ALA A 111 -18.59 -0.56 6.73
C ALA A 111 -19.79 0.19 7.33
N ALA A 112 -19.56 1.30 8.03
CA ALA A 112 -20.57 2.01 8.80
C ALA A 112 -21.82 2.41 7.99
N PRO A 113 -21.74 2.94 6.75
CA PRO A 113 -22.93 3.29 5.98
C PRO A 113 -23.81 2.08 5.66
N VAL A 114 -23.19 0.95 5.29
CA VAL A 114 -23.91 -0.29 4.96
C VAL A 114 -24.56 -0.87 6.21
N LEU A 115 -23.84 -0.90 7.32
CA LEU A 115 -24.36 -1.38 8.61
C LEU A 115 -25.51 -0.50 9.11
N GLY A 116 -25.42 0.83 8.93
CA GLY A 116 -26.48 1.77 9.29
C GLY A 116 -27.76 1.53 8.50
N LEU A 117 -27.66 1.34 7.17
CA LEU A 117 -28.82 1.02 6.33
C LEU A 117 -29.45 -0.33 6.71
N ALA A 118 -28.62 -1.35 6.96
CA ALA A 118 -29.09 -2.66 7.40
C ALA A 118 -29.82 -2.58 8.75
N ALA A 119 -29.27 -1.86 9.72
CA ALA A 119 -29.90 -1.65 11.01
C ALA A 119 -31.25 -0.92 10.89
N ALA A 120 -31.32 0.14 10.09
CA ALA A 120 -32.57 0.86 9.84
C ALA A 120 -33.65 -0.03 9.19
N ALA A 121 -33.26 -0.87 8.22
CA ALA A 121 -34.17 -1.81 7.58
C ALA A 121 -34.71 -2.86 8.57
N VAL A 122 -33.83 -3.43 9.41
CA VAL A 122 -34.22 -4.40 10.45
C VAL A 122 -35.19 -3.79 11.43
N VAL A 123 -34.90 -2.58 11.94
CA VAL A 123 -35.80 -1.86 12.86
C VAL A 123 -37.15 -1.56 12.19
N GLY A 124 -37.15 -1.13 10.93
CA GLY A 124 -38.38 -0.87 10.17
C GLY A 124 -39.26 -2.11 9.96
N VAL A 125 -38.66 -3.27 9.65
CA VAL A 125 -39.38 -4.54 9.49
C VAL A 125 -39.93 -5.03 10.83
N TRP A 126 -39.11 -4.98 11.88
CA TRP A 126 -39.52 -5.40 13.22
C TRP A 126 -40.68 -4.53 13.75
N GLY A 127 -40.61 -3.21 13.58
CA GLY A 127 -41.69 -2.29 13.96
C GLY A 127 -43.00 -2.58 13.23
N ARG A 128 -42.95 -2.91 11.94
CA ARG A 128 -44.14 -3.36 11.18
C ARG A 128 -44.74 -4.65 11.73
N ILE A 129 -43.91 -5.61 12.14
CA ILE A 129 -44.38 -6.90 12.68
C ILE A 129 -45.09 -6.70 14.03
N ILE A 130 -44.50 -5.90 14.93
CA ILE A 130 -45.12 -5.60 16.24
C ILE A 130 -46.46 -4.88 16.04
N SER A 131 -46.49 -3.82 15.23
CA SER A 131 -47.71 -3.03 15.02
C SER A 131 -48.84 -3.84 14.35
N ARG A 132 -48.49 -4.84 13.51
CA ARG A 132 -49.47 -5.81 12.97
C ARG A 132 -50.04 -6.72 14.05
N LYS A 133 -49.20 -7.19 14.99
CA LYS A 133 -49.62 -8.07 16.08
C LYS A 133 -50.52 -7.35 17.09
N GLU A 134 -50.24 -6.08 17.39
CA GLU A 134 -51.10 -5.25 18.24
C GLU A 134 -52.46 -4.95 17.62
N LYS A 135 -52.54 -4.70 16.30
CA LYS A 135 -53.83 -4.50 15.63
C LYS A 135 -54.68 -5.77 15.62
N ALA A 136 -54.08 -6.93 15.39
CA ALA A 136 -54.79 -8.21 15.40
C ALA A 136 -55.34 -8.58 16.80
N GLY A 137 -54.60 -8.27 17.87
CA GLY A 137 -55.06 -8.54 19.25
C GLY A 137 -56.06 -7.53 19.82
N ARG A 138 -56.42 -6.48 19.07
CA ARG A 138 -57.42 -5.46 19.47
C ARG A 138 -58.77 -5.64 18.76
N GLU A 139 -58.83 -6.56 17.79
CA GLU A 139 -60.05 -6.94 17.06
C GLU A 139 -60.71 -8.22 17.63
N GLU A 140 -60.19 -8.76 18.75
CA GLU A 140 -60.79 -9.85 19.55
C GLU A 140 -61.51 -9.32 20.81
#